data_AF-A0A351K5W8-F1
#
_entry.id   AF-A0A351K5W8-F1
#
_cell.length_a   1.000
_cell.length_b   1.000
_cell.length_c   1.000
_cell.angle_alpha   90.00
_cell.angle_beta   90.00
_cell.angle_gamma   90.00
#
_symmetry.space_group_name_H-M   'P 1'
#
loop_
_entity.id
_entity.type
_entity.pdbx_description
1 polymer ?
#
loop_
_entity_poly.entity_id
_entity_poly.type
_entity_poly.pdbx_seq_one_letter_code
_entity_poly.pdbx_strand_id
1 'polypeptide(L)'
;MPPKLRGKWALGIQPRNFTWILKDKMAVCERPGGFGSSHRRVRRQEEIIWIRENGFNYVVSLIQAPHNLHNYEELGQPYRHRPM
;
A
#
# COMPACT_ATOMS: atom_id res chain seq x y z
N MET A 1 -15.72 6.04 8.29
CA MET A 1 -14.47 5.46 8.86
C MET A 1 -14.37 4.03 8.38
N PRO A 2 -13.24 3.60 7.77
CA PRO A 2 -13.06 2.21 7.40
C PRO A 2 -13.11 1.31 8.65
N PRO A 3 -13.61 0.07 8.54
CA PRO A 3 -13.71 -0.83 9.68
C PRO A 3 -12.33 -1.07 10.31
N LYS A 4 -12.23 -0.88 11.63
CA LYS A 4 -11.02 -1.24 12.39
C LYS A 4 -10.93 -2.76 12.49
N LEU A 5 -10.02 -3.35 11.72
CA LEU A 5 -9.64 -4.74 11.87
C LEU A 5 -9.07 -4.97 13.29
N ARG A 6 -9.34 -6.13 13.90
CA ARG A 6 -8.85 -6.50 15.24
C ARG A 6 -8.04 -7.80 15.16
N GLY A 7 -7.04 -7.97 16.04
CA GLY A 7 -6.18 -9.16 16.10
C GLY A 7 -5.01 -9.15 15.11
N LYS A 8 -4.32 -10.29 14.89
CA LYS A 8 -3.11 -10.37 14.05
C LYS A 8 -3.30 -9.85 12.62
N TRP A 9 -4.54 -9.93 12.13
CA TRP A 9 -4.95 -9.51 10.79
C TRP A 9 -5.14 -8.00 10.66
N ALA A 10 -5.14 -7.27 11.78
CA ALA A 10 -5.25 -5.82 11.79
C ALA A 10 -3.98 -5.11 11.28
N LEU A 11 -2.83 -5.79 11.31
CA LEU A 11 -1.54 -5.20 10.98
C LEU A 11 -1.21 -5.26 9.48
N GLY A 12 -2.01 -5.96 8.68
CA GLY A 12 -1.71 -6.20 7.26
C GLY A 12 -0.44 -7.04 7.05
N ILE A 13 0.09 -7.03 5.84
CA ILE A 13 1.38 -7.68 5.51
C ILE A 13 2.31 -6.72 4.77
N GLN A 14 3.62 -6.88 4.95
CA GLN A 14 4.59 -6.02 4.29
C GLN A 14 4.51 -6.14 2.75
N PRO A 15 4.53 -5.01 2.02
CA PRO A 15 4.65 -5.01 0.56
C PRO A 15 5.86 -5.79 0.05
N ARG A 16 5.71 -6.42 -1.11
CA ARG A 16 6.86 -7.08 -1.78
C ARG A 16 7.91 -6.07 -2.20
N ASN A 17 9.18 -6.51 -2.24
CA ASN A 17 10.32 -5.68 -2.62
C ASN A 17 10.43 -4.37 -1.82
N PHE A 18 9.94 -4.38 -0.58
CA PHE A 18 10.02 -3.22 0.30
C PHE A 18 11.48 -2.92 0.65
N THR A 19 11.91 -1.70 0.35
CA THR A 19 13.28 -1.24 0.57
C THR A 19 13.26 0.17 1.13
N TRP A 20 13.92 0.39 2.26
CA TRP A 20 14.18 1.75 2.75
C TRP A 20 15.20 2.43 1.84
N ILE A 21 14.85 3.59 1.32
CA ILE A 21 15.82 4.52 0.71
C ILE A 21 16.41 5.43 1.78
N LEU A 22 15.55 5.88 2.71
CA LEU A 22 15.93 6.58 3.91
C LEU A 22 15.10 6.03 5.07
N LYS A 23 15.75 5.32 5.99
CA LYS A 23 15.09 4.62 7.09
C LYS A 23 14.15 5.56 7.85
N ASP A 24 12.93 5.08 8.08
CA ASP A 24 11.85 5.77 8.79
C ASP A 24 11.37 7.08 8.14
N LYS A 25 11.79 7.38 6.90
CA LYS A 25 11.34 8.57 6.15
C LYS A 25 10.83 8.25 4.74
N MET A 26 11.49 7.34 4.02
CA MET A 26 11.15 7.02 2.64
C MET A 26 11.52 5.57 2.29
N ALA A 27 10.53 4.84 1.80
CA ALA A 27 10.71 3.50 1.28
C ALA A 27 10.05 3.36 -0.10
N VAL A 28 10.50 2.37 -0.85
CA VAL A 28 9.90 1.93 -2.11
C VAL A 28 9.45 0.49 -1.97
N CYS A 29 8.44 0.10 -2.75
CA CYS A 29 7.98 -1.29 -2.81
C CYS A 29 7.39 -1.59 -4.19
N GLU A 30 7.16 -2.87 -4.46
CA GLU A 30 6.33 -3.30 -5.57
C GLU A 30 4.91 -2.76 -5.43
N ARG A 31 4.19 -2.62 -6.55
CA ARG A 31 2.78 -2.28 -6.56
C ARG A 31 2.00 -3.16 -5.58
N PRO A 32 1.27 -2.57 -4.61
CA PRO A 32 0.45 -3.38 -3.69
C PRO A 32 -0.52 -4.29 -4.45
N GLY A 33 -0.55 -5.56 -4.03
CA GLY A 33 -1.26 -6.65 -4.66
C GLY A 33 -0.44 -7.42 -5.70
N GLY A 34 0.79 -7.01 -6.03
CA GLY A 34 1.63 -7.62 -7.08
C GLY A 34 1.24 -7.22 -8.50
N PHE A 35 1.82 -7.84 -9.53
CA PHE A 35 1.53 -7.55 -10.95
C PHE A 35 1.40 -8.83 -11.78
N GLY A 36 0.82 -8.72 -12.98
CA GLY A 36 0.59 -9.86 -13.88
C GLY A 36 -0.25 -10.96 -13.21
N SER A 37 0.14 -12.22 -13.42
CA SER A 37 -0.50 -13.41 -12.85
C SER A 37 -0.38 -13.51 -11.33
N SER A 38 0.60 -12.83 -10.73
CA SER A 38 0.79 -12.82 -9.28
C SER A 38 -0.18 -11.89 -8.55
N HIS A 39 -0.98 -11.12 -9.30
CA HIS A 39 -1.87 -10.12 -8.72
C HIS A 39 -2.97 -10.75 -7.84
N ARG A 40 -3.13 -10.26 -6.61
CA ARG A 40 -4.19 -10.69 -5.68
C ARG A 40 -4.85 -9.49 -5.01
N ARG A 41 -6.19 -9.42 -5.08
CA ARG A 41 -7.00 -8.36 -4.45
C ARG A 41 -6.87 -8.34 -2.93
N VAL A 42 -6.95 -9.52 -2.28
CA VAL A 42 -6.81 -9.63 -0.82
C VAL A 42 -5.43 -9.14 -0.37
N ARG A 43 -4.37 -9.55 -1.06
CA ARG A 43 -3.00 -9.10 -0.78
C ARG A 43 -2.86 -7.58 -0.87
N ARG A 44 -3.43 -6.96 -1.90
CA ARG A 44 -3.43 -5.49 -2.06
C ARG A 44 -3.99 -4.83 -0.81
N GLN A 45 -5.14 -5.29 -0.34
CA GLN A 45 -5.80 -4.72 0.84
C GLN A 45 -4.91 -4.88 2.08
N GLU A 46 -4.36 -6.08 2.31
CA GLU A 46 -3.44 -6.34 3.43
C GLU A 46 -2.17 -5.48 3.37
N GLU A 47 -1.59 -5.27 2.18
CA GLU A 47 -0.41 -4.43 2.01
C GLU A 47 -0.71 -2.94 2.23
N ILE A 48 -1.88 -2.45 1.81
CA ILE A 48 -2.29 -1.06 2.08
C ILE A 48 -2.57 -0.86 3.58
N ILE A 49 -3.20 -1.83 4.24
CA ILE A 49 -3.39 -1.81 5.70
C ILE A 49 -2.03 -1.72 6.38
N TRP A 50 -1.06 -2.55 5.97
CA TRP A 50 0.27 -2.52 6.55
C TRP A 50 0.95 -1.16 6.40
N ILE A 51 0.87 -0.54 5.22
CA ILE A 51 1.41 0.81 4.97
C ILE A 51 0.81 1.80 5.98
N ARG A 52 -0.52 1.79 6.14
CA ARG A 52 -1.21 2.71 7.05
C ARG A 52 -0.82 2.48 8.52
N GLU A 53 -0.83 1.23 8.96
CA GLU A 53 -0.57 0.88 10.37
C GLU A 53 0.92 1.01 10.74
N ASN A 54 1.84 0.98 9.77
CA ASN A 54 3.27 1.22 9.99
C ASN A 54 3.66 2.70 9.90
N GLY A 55 2.69 3.62 9.92
CA GLY A 55 2.96 5.07 10.06
C GLY A 55 3.41 5.77 8.78
N PHE A 56 3.15 5.19 7.60
CA PHE A 56 3.38 5.91 6.35
C PHE A 56 2.24 6.90 6.09
N ASN A 57 2.56 8.19 6.25
CA ASN A 57 1.58 9.26 6.11
C ASN A 57 1.13 9.50 4.68
N TYR A 58 1.89 9.04 3.67
CA TYR A 58 1.63 9.36 2.27
C TYR A 58 2.23 8.32 1.30
N VAL A 59 1.50 8.00 0.23
CA VAL A 59 1.97 7.13 -0.87
C VAL A 59 2.12 7.91 -2.16
N VAL A 60 3.24 7.80 -2.86
CA VAL A 60 3.39 8.32 -4.23
C VAL A 60 3.40 7.15 -5.20
N SER A 61 2.38 7.07 -6.06
CA SER A 61 2.32 6.08 -7.13
C SER A 61 2.97 6.64 -8.40
N LEU A 62 4.05 6.01 -8.84
CA LEU A 62 4.73 6.31 -10.11
C LEU A 62 4.23 5.45 -11.28
N ILE A 63 3.27 4.57 -11.02
CA ILE A 63 2.74 3.62 -12.00
C ILE A 63 1.89 4.37 -13.01
N GLN A 64 2.03 4.06 -14.31
CA GLN A 64 1.30 4.73 -15.38
C GLN A 64 -0.23 4.62 -15.23
N ALA A 65 -0.73 3.41 -15.05
CA ALA A 65 -2.16 3.16 -14.85
C ALA A 65 -2.63 3.55 -13.43
N PRO A 66 -3.93 3.86 -13.23
CA PRO A 66 -4.52 4.25 -11.94
C PRO A 66 -4.69 3.06 -10.98
N HIS A 67 -3.71 2.17 -10.93
CA HIS A 67 -3.75 1.02 -10.04
C HIS A 67 -3.73 1.46 -8.57
N ASN A 68 -4.60 0.83 -7.78
CA ASN A 68 -4.76 1.00 -6.34
C ASN A 68 -5.29 2.36 -5.87
N LEU A 69 -5.49 3.35 -6.76
CA LEU A 69 -5.95 4.69 -6.36
C LEU A 69 -7.27 4.63 -5.58
N HIS A 70 -8.28 3.95 -6.13
CA HIS A 70 -9.55 3.72 -5.45
C HIS A 70 -9.38 2.98 -4.11
N ASN A 71 -8.46 2.01 -4.02
CA ASN A 71 -8.25 1.27 -2.78
C ASN A 71 -7.55 2.10 -1.70
N TYR A 72 -6.69 3.05 -2.09
CA TYR A 72 -6.14 4.03 -1.16
C TYR A 72 -7.26 4.92 -0.61
N GLU A 73 -8.21 5.36 -1.44
CA GLU A 73 -9.39 6.12 -0.99
C GLU A 73 -10.26 5.33 -0.01
N GLU A 74 -10.64 4.11 -0.38
CA GLU A 74 -11.47 3.22 0.46
C GLU A 74 -10.85 2.95 1.83
N LEU A 75 -9.51 2.78 1.89
CA LEU A 75 -8.78 2.46 3.11
C LEU A 75 -8.28 3.70 3.86
N GLY A 76 -8.53 4.90 3.33
CA GLY A 76 -8.12 6.16 3.91
C GLY A 76 -6.60 6.37 3.95
N GLN A 77 -5.86 5.82 2.97
CA GLN A 77 -4.43 6.05 2.81
C GLN A 77 -4.22 7.28 1.92
N PRO A 78 -3.64 8.38 2.44
CA PRO A 78 -3.31 9.53 1.61
C PRO A 78 -2.32 9.16 0.50
N TYR A 79 -2.57 9.64 -0.72
CA TYR A 79 -1.73 9.34 -1.86
C TYR A 79 -1.65 10.46 -2.90
N ARG A 80 -0.63 10.39 -3.78
CA ARG A 80 -0.53 11.12 -5.03
C ARG A 80 -0.20 10.17 -6.17
N HIS A 81 -0.88 10.34 -7.29
CA HIS A 81 -0.50 9.70 -8.55
C HIS A 81 0.39 10.64 -9.38
N ARG A 82 1.61 10.21 -9.70
CA ARG A 82 2.62 10.91 -10.50
C ARG A 82 3.21 9.93 -11.52
N PRO A 83 2.44 9.55 -12.55
CA PRO A 83 2.88 8.56 -13.54
C PRO A 83 4.16 9.03 -14.25
N MET A 84 5.10 8.09 -14.48
CA MET A 84 6.39 8.29 -15.16
C MET A 84 6.60 7.26 -16.26
#